data_AF-A0A166U1M5-F1
#
_entry.id   AF-A0A166U1M5-F1
#
_cell.length_a   1.000
_cell.length_b   1.000
_cell.length_c   1.000
_cell.angle_alpha   90.00
_cell.angle_beta   90.00
_cell.angle_gamma   90.00
#
_symmetry.space_group_name_H-M   'P 1'
#
loop_
_entity.id
_entity.type
_entity.pdbx_description
1 polymer ?
#
loop_
_entity_poly.entity_id
_entity_poly.type
_entity_poly.pdbx_seq_one_letter_code
_entity_poly.pdbx_strand_id
1 'polypeptide(L)'
;MSRKRGDGLATLSRLKRHELETVAAEIADLNRALGKLEAERRELRDSLHERGDPDAIESTRVLSNFIRNVSETLRGKEAEAQRLRESNAETFVRMSTLFAEAKRIDLVARRRRESELRTRDRAETAARNEAFLSIWIEDQENGR
;
A
#
# COMPACT_ATOMS: atom_id res chain seq x y z
N MET A 1 26.62 20.65 8.92
CA MET A 1 26.41 19.23 8.53
C MET A 1 24.93 18.79 8.35
N SER A 2 23.92 19.68 8.30
CA SER A 2 22.49 19.27 8.31
C SER A 2 21.90 18.87 6.94
N ARG A 3 22.38 19.46 5.82
CA ARG A 3 21.78 19.29 4.47
C ARG A 3 21.75 17.84 3.97
N LYS A 4 22.84 17.07 4.11
CA LYS A 4 22.94 15.68 3.61
C LYS A 4 21.89 14.73 4.24
N ARG A 5 21.50 14.96 5.50
CA ARG A 5 20.50 14.12 6.19
C ARG A 5 19.05 14.42 5.78
N GLY A 6 18.76 15.61 5.27
CA GLY A 6 17.40 15.97 4.81
C GLY A 6 17.06 15.30 3.49
N ASP A 7 18.08 15.14 2.65
CA ASP A 7 18.00 14.48 1.35
C ASP A 7 17.74 12.98 1.49
N GLY A 8 18.42 12.30 2.44
CA GLY A 8 18.21 10.87 2.70
C GLY A 8 16.78 10.50 3.12
N LEU A 9 16.13 11.30 3.99
CA LEU A 9 14.74 11.07 4.39
C LEU A 9 13.76 11.22 3.23
N ALA A 10 14.00 12.20 2.35
CA ALA A 10 13.18 12.39 1.17
C ALA A 10 13.32 11.22 0.19
N THR A 11 14.54 10.72 0.00
CA THR A 11 14.81 9.53 -0.81
C THR A 11 14.13 8.29 -0.23
N LEU A 12 14.21 8.08 1.09
CA LEU A 12 13.52 6.97 1.77
C LEU A 12 11.99 7.06 1.62
N SER A 13 11.40 8.25 1.76
CA SER A 13 9.95 8.45 1.56
C SER A 13 9.53 8.10 0.13
N ARG A 14 10.29 8.53 -0.88
CA ARG A 14 10.05 8.17 -2.29
C ARG A 14 10.18 6.67 -2.53
N LEU A 15 11.21 6.04 -1.98
CA LEU A 15 11.41 4.60 -2.09
C LEU A 15 10.22 3.84 -1.49
N LYS A 16 9.79 4.20 -0.28
CA LYS A 16 8.64 3.55 0.38
C LYS A 16 7.34 3.75 -0.37
N ARG A 17 7.14 4.92 -0.98
CA ARG A 17 5.99 5.17 -1.85
C ARG A 17 6.01 4.26 -3.08
N HIS A 18 7.15 4.12 -3.73
CA HIS A 18 7.30 3.22 -4.87
C HIS A 18 7.04 1.75 -4.47
N GLU A 19 7.59 1.30 -3.34
CA GLU A 19 7.32 -0.06 -2.81
C GLU A 19 5.82 -0.29 -2.57
N LEU A 20 5.10 0.70 -2.02
CA LEU A 20 3.65 0.63 -1.85
C LEU A 20 2.90 0.56 -3.18
N GLU A 21 3.30 1.35 -4.18
CA GLU A 21 2.70 1.34 -5.51
C GLU A 21 2.90 -0.01 -6.20
N THR A 22 4.09 -0.62 -6.07
CA THR A 22 4.37 -1.98 -6.58
C THR A 22 3.47 -3.02 -5.90
N VAL A 23 3.39 -3.03 -4.57
CA VAL A 23 2.57 -4.00 -3.83
C VAL A 23 1.07 -3.81 -4.12
N ALA A 24 0.61 -2.58 -4.30
CA ALA A 24 -0.77 -2.31 -4.71
C ALA A 24 -1.08 -2.85 -6.10
N ALA A 25 -0.13 -2.78 -7.04
CA ALA A 25 -0.26 -3.38 -8.36
C ALA A 25 -0.34 -4.92 -8.27
N GLU A 26 0.52 -5.55 -7.44
CA GLU A 26 0.48 -7.00 -7.18
C GLU A 26 -0.90 -7.44 -6.65
N ILE A 27 -1.48 -6.72 -5.68
CA ILE A 27 -2.83 -7.00 -5.16
C ILE A 27 -3.90 -6.88 -6.27
N ALA A 28 -3.79 -5.87 -7.13
CA ALA A 28 -4.72 -5.68 -8.23
C ALA A 28 -4.66 -6.86 -9.22
N ASP A 29 -3.47 -7.36 -9.52
CA ASP A 29 -3.29 -8.52 -10.40
C ASP A 29 -3.82 -9.81 -9.78
N LEU A 30 -3.57 -10.05 -8.50
CA LEU A 30 -4.13 -11.18 -7.76
C LEU A 30 -5.66 -11.15 -7.74
N ASN A 31 -6.26 -9.98 -7.51
CA ASN A 31 -7.72 -9.82 -7.53
C ASN A 31 -8.31 -10.07 -8.92
N ARG A 32 -7.62 -9.64 -10.00
CA ARG A 32 -8.04 -9.96 -11.37
C ARG A 32 -7.99 -11.46 -11.65
N ALA A 33 -6.91 -12.13 -11.23
CA ALA A 33 -6.77 -13.57 -11.39
C ALA A 33 -7.87 -14.33 -10.62
N LEU A 34 -8.13 -13.95 -9.38
CA LEU A 34 -9.24 -14.48 -8.57
C LEU A 34 -10.60 -14.27 -9.25
N GLY A 35 -10.86 -13.08 -9.79
CA GLY A 35 -12.11 -12.78 -10.48
C GLY A 35 -12.34 -13.64 -11.71
N LYS A 36 -11.29 -13.89 -12.52
CA LYS A 36 -11.36 -14.80 -13.67
C LYS A 36 -11.67 -16.23 -13.23
N LEU A 37 -10.96 -16.71 -12.22
CA LEU A 37 -11.12 -18.07 -11.71
C LEU A 37 -12.51 -18.28 -11.08
N GLU A 38 -13.06 -17.27 -10.41
CA GLU A 38 -14.43 -17.30 -9.89
C GLU A 38 -15.51 -17.24 -10.98
N ALA A 39 -15.24 -16.58 -12.11
CA ALA A 39 -16.11 -16.60 -13.29
C ALA A 39 -16.12 -18.01 -13.92
N GLU A 40 -14.94 -18.58 -14.19
CA GLU A 40 -14.81 -19.94 -14.73
C GLU A 40 -15.48 -20.98 -13.82
N ARG A 41 -15.36 -20.83 -12.49
CA ARG A 41 -16.02 -21.72 -11.54
C ARG A 41 -17.54 -21.60 -11.60
N ARG A 42 -18.08 -20.40 -11.83
CA ARG A 42 -19.53 -20.20 -12.01
C ARG A 42 -20.00 -20.86 -13.29
N GLU A 43 -19.32 -20.63 -14.41
CA GLU A 43 -19.64 -21.27 -15.69
C GLU A 43 -19.62 -22.81 -15.59
N LEU A 44 -18.63 -23.39 -14.89
CA LEU A 44 -18.59 -24.83 -14.67
C LEU A 44 -19.76 -25.33 -13.82
N ARG A 45 -20.19 -24.58 -12.80
CA ARG A 45 -21.36 -24.93 -11.98
C ARG A 45 -22.67 -24.80 -12.76
N ASP A 46 -22.79 -23.78 -13.60
CA ASP A 46 -23.95 -23.58 -14.44
C ASP A 46 -24.06 -24.72 -15.47
N SER A 47 -22.94 -25.13 -16.10
CA SER A 47 -22.91 -26.28 -17.00
C SER A 47 -23.25 -27.61 -16.32
N LEU A 48 -22.88 -27.78 -15.04
CA LEU A 48 -23.30 -28.92 -14.22
C LEU A 48 -24.80 -28.90 -13.95
N HIS A 49 -25.38 -27.72 -13.70
CA HIS A 49 -26.80 -27.58 -13.43
C HIS A 49 -27.64 -27.83 -14.69
N GLU A 50 -27.24 -27.25 -15.83
CA GLU A 50 -27.91 -27.42 -17.13
C GLU A 50 -27.89 -28.87 -17.63
N ARG A 51 -26.77 -29.58 -17.50
CA ARG A 51 -26.65 -30.99 -17.91
C ARG A 51 -27.09 -31.99 -16.85
N GLY A 52 -27.27 -31.54 -15.61
CA GLY A 52 -27.76 -32.36 -14.51
C GLY A 52 -29.28 -32.55 -14.51
N ASP A 53 -29.98 -32.00 -15.51
CA ASP A 53 -31.43 -32.16 -15.67
C ASP A 53 -31.78 -33.65 -15.89
N PRO A 54 -32.54 -34.29 -14.98
CA PRO A 54 -32.81 -35.73 -15.01
C PRO A 54 -33.54 -36.22 -16.29
N ASP A 55 -34.14 -35.32 -17.07
CA ASP A 55 -34.86 -35.64 -18.31
C ASP A 55 -33.93 -35.81 -19.54
N ALA A 56 -32.65 -35.45 -19.43
CA ALA A 56 -31.65 -35.65 -20.49
C ALA A 56 -31.10 -37.08 -20.47
N ILE A 57 -31.86 -38.04 -21.03
CA ILE A 57 -31.59 -39.50 -21.06
C ILE A 57 -30.40 -39.90 -21.98
N GLU A 58 -29.49 -38.99 -22.33
CA GLU A 58 -28.31 -39.34 -23.12
C GLU A 58 -27.20 -39.94 -22.24
N SER A 59 -27.16 -41.29 -22.23
CA SER A 59 -26.12 -42.16 -21.67
C SER A 59 -25.67 -41.79 -20.25
N THR A 60 -26.33 -42.39 -19.26
CA THR A 60 -26.06 -42.25 -17.81
C THR A 60 -24.57 -42.39 -17.43
N ARG A 61 -23.78 -43.15 -18.22
CA ARG A 61 -22.31 -43.26 -18.05
C ARG A 61 -21.55 -42.01 -18.51
N VAL A 62 -21.94 -41.42 -19.63
CA VAL A 62 -21.33 -40.18 -20.14
C VAL A 62 -21.63 -39.03 -19.18
N LEU A 63 -22.87 -38.95 -18.67
CA LEU A 63 -23.26 -37.98 -17.65
C LEU A 63 -22.48 -38.17 -16.33
N SER A 64 -22.34 -39.40 -15.84
CA SER A 64 -21.57 -39.69 -14.63
C SER A 64 -20.08 -39.33 -14.76
N ASN A 65 -19.46 -39.66 -15.91
CA ASN A 65 -18.08 -39.28 -16.19
C ASN A 65 -17.91 -37.76 -16.33
N PHE A 66 -18.88 -37.08 -16.93
CA PHE A 66 -18.91 -35.62 -17.03
C PHE A 66 -18.99 -34.97 -15.64
N ILE A 67 -19.94 -35.38 -14.80
CA ILE A 67 -20.11 -34.87 -13.44
C ILE A 67 -18.84 -35.06 -12.63
N ARG A 68 -18.21 -36.25 -12.70
CA ARG A 68 -16.95 -36.52 -12.02
C ARG A 68 -15.84 -35.59 -12.48
N ASN A 69 -15.63 -35.44 -13.78
CA ASN A 69 -14.57 -34.60 -14.34
C ASN A 69 -14.79 -33.11 -13.99
N VAL A 70 -16.01 -32.59 -14.13
CA VAL A 70 -16.30 -31.20 -13.75
C VAL A 70 -16.15 -31.00 -12.23
N SER A 71 -16.52 -31.98 -11.41
CA SER A 71 -16.30 -31.91 -9.96
C SER A 71 -14.81 -31.91 -9.58
N GLU A 72 -13.99 -32.72 -10.25
CA GLU A 72 -12.54 -32.76 -10.05
C GLU A 72 -11.88 -31.45 -10.46
N THR A 73 -12.25 -30.90 -11.63
CA THR A 73 -11.76 -29.59 -12.09
C THR A 73 -12.22 -28.46 -11.16
N LEU A 74 -13.44 -28.50 -10.65
CA LEU A 74 -13.95 -27.53 -9.68
C LEU A 74 -13.15 -27.55 -8.37
N ARG A 75 -12.84 -28.74 -7.84
CA ARG A 75 -11.98 -28.89 -6.65
C ARG A 75 -10.57 -28.35 -6.89
N GLY A 76 -10.00 -28.61 -8.06
CA GLY A 76 -8.70 -28.07 -8.46
C GLY A 76 -8.71 -26.53 -8.45
N LYS A 77 -9.74 -25.93 -9.07
CA LYS A 77 -9.92 -24.47 -9.08
C LYS A 77 -10.19 -23.91 -7.69
N GLU A 78 -10.94 -24.60 -6.82
CA GLU A 78 -11.15 -24.16 -5.44
C GLU A 78 -9.85 -24.14 -4.63
N ALA A 79 -9.00 -25.15 -4.81
CA ALA A 79 -7.67 -25.17 -4.19
C ALA A 79 -6.77 -24.03 -4.71
N GLU A 80 -6.82 -23.74 -6.01
CA GLU A 80 -6.10 -22.62 -6.60
C GLU A 80 -6.62 -21.26 -6.10
N ALA A 81 -7.93 -21.08 -6.04
CA ALA A 81 -8.58 -19.89 -5.45
C ALA A 81 -8.11 -19.68 -4.01
N GLN A 82 -8.04 -20.76 -3.23
CA GLN A 82 -7.61 -20.69 -1.84
C GLN A 82 -6.15 -20.24 -1.72
N ARG A 83 -5.24 -20.80 -2.53
CA ARG A 83 -3.84 -20.36 -2.58
C ARG A 83 -3.71 -18.89 -2.97
N LEU A 84 -4.49 -18.44 -3.95
CA LEU A 84 -4.50 -17.03 -4.36
C LEU A 84 -5.03 -16.12 -3.24
N ARG A 85 -6.04 -16.53 -2.48
CA ARG A 85 -6.54 -15.77 -1.32
C ARG A 85 -5.50 -15.69 -0.20
N GLU A 86 -4.80 -16.78 0.09
CA GLU A 86 -3.71 -16.82 1.07
C GLU A 86 -2.56 -15.89 0.67
N SER A 87 -2.12 -15.98 -0.59
CA SER A 87 -1.10 -15.08 -1.14
C SER A 87 -1.54 -13.62 -1.09
N ASN A 88 -2.80 -13.33 -1.44
CA ASN A 88 -3.33 -11.98 -1.36
C ASN A 88 -3.36 -11.44 0.08
N ALA A 89 -3.76 -12.27 1.05
CA ALA A 89 -3.75 -11.90 2.47
C ALA A 89 -2.33 -11.57 2.96
N GLU A 90 -1.33 -12.35 2.56
CA GLU A 90 0.08 -12.07 2.85
C GLU A 90 0.53 -10.74 2.24
N THR A 91 0.19 -10.49 0.98
CA THR A 91 0.49 -9.22 0.29
C THR A 91 -0.19 -8.02 0.95
N PHE A 92 -1.42 -8.17 1.46
CA PHE A 92 -2.10 -7.14 2.26
C PHE A 92 -1.36 -6.83 3.57
N VAL A 93 -0.86 -7.84 4.28
CA VAL A 93 -0.06 -7.66 5.50
C VAL A 93 1.25 -6.91 5.18
N ARG A 94 1.90 -7.29 4.08
CA ARG A 94 3.09 -6.57 3.57
C ARG A 94 2.79 -5.11 3.26
N MET A 95 1.68 -4.83 2.56
CA MET A 95 1.25 -3.46 2.25
C MET A 95 1.00 -2.64 3.51
N SER A 96 0.31 -3.21 4.50
CA SER A 96 0.04 -2.55 5.78
C SER A 96 1.32 -2.19 6.53
N THR A 97 2.30 -3.09 6.53
CA THR A 97 3.61 -2.89 7.16
C THR A 97 4.38 -1.75 6.49
N LEU A 98 4.46 -1.76 5.16
CA LEU A 98 5.09 -0.69 4.38
C LEU A 98 4.41 0.67 4.61
N PHE A 99 3.08 0.68 4.74
CA PHE A 99 2.34 1.91 5.01
C PHE A 99 2.66 2.47 6.39
N ALA A 100 2.75 1.62 7.41
CA ALA A 100 3.16 2.02 8.75
C ALA A 100 4.59 2.60 8.75
N GLU A 101 5.52 1.99 8.00
CA GLU A 101 6.88 2.50 7.82
C GLU A 101 6.91 3.87 7.13
N ALA A 102 6.15 4.03 6.03
CA ALA A 102 6.05 5.30 5.32
C ALA A 102 5.52 6.42 6.23
N LYS A 103 4.48 6.13 7.03
CA LYS A 103 3.95 7.09 8.02
C LYS A 103 4.97 7.47 9.08
N ARG A 104 5.79 6.53 9.55
CA ARG A 104 6.87 6.83 10.49
C ARG A 104 7.89 7.80 9.88
N ILE A 105 8.29 7.57 8.64
CA ILE A 105 9.22 8.46 7.92
C ILE A 105 8.64 9.87 7.78
N ASP A 106 7.36 9.97 7.39
CA ASP A 106 6.68 11.27 7.25
C ASP A 106 6.59 12.03 8.58
N LEU A 107 6.29 11.34 9.68
CA LEU A 107 6.26 11.94 11.02
C LEU A 107 7.63 12.49 11.43
N VAL A 108 8.71 11.74 11.17
CA VAL A 108 10.08 12.19 11.46
C VAL A 108 10.43 13.40 10.60
N ALA A 109 10.11 13.37 9.31
CA ALA A 109 10.34 14.48 8.40
C ALA A 109 9.60 15.75 8.85
N ARG A 110 8.34 15.61 9.28
CA ARG A 110 7.53 16.73 9.80
C ARG A 110 8.12 17.32 11.08
N ARG A 111 8.41 16.50 12.08
CA ARG A 111 9.03 16.95 13.35
C ARG A 111 10.33 17.70 13.12
N ARG A 112 11.13 17.24 12.14
CA ARG A 112 12.37 17.90 11.78
C ARG A 112 12.13 19.28 11.17
N ARG A 113 11.20 19.41 10.23
CA ARG A 113 10.84 20.72 9.64
C ARG A 113 10.36 21.69 10.71
N GLU A 114 9.52 21.23 11.63
CA GLU A 114 9.04 22.03 12.77
C GLU A 114 10.19 22.48 13.69
N SER A 115 11.16 21.60 13.97
CA SER A 115 12.35 21.94 14.74
C SER A 115 13.23 22.97 14.03
N GLU A 116 13.48 22.78 12.72
CA GLU A 116 14.27 23.70 11.90
C GLU A 116 13.62 25.08 11.82
N LEU A 117 12.29 25.15 11.68
CA LEU A 117 11.54 26.42 11.75
C LEU A 117 11.73 27.11 13.09
N ARG A 118 11.50 26.41 14.21
CA ARG A 118 11.69 26.98 15.55
C ARG A 118 13.11 27.50 15.78
N THR A 119 14.13 26.81 15.28
CA THR A 119 15.52 27.28 15.38
C THR A 119 15.76 28.54 14.57
N ARG A 120 15.14 28.67 13.39
CA ARG A 120 15.21 29.88 12.57
C ARG A 120 14.50 31.04 13.25
N ASP A 121 13.29 30.83 13.73
CA ASP A 121 12.51 31.86 14.42
C ASP A 121 13.24 32.40 15.65
N ARG A 122 13.89 31.51 16.43
CA ARG A 122 14.73 31.90 17.57
C ARG A 122 15.95 32.71 17.14
N ALA A 123 16.64 32.28 16.09
CA ALA A 123 17.80 32.99 15.56
C ALA A 123 17.41 34.38 15.02
N GLU A 124 16.28 34.49 14.32
CA GLU A 124 15.76 35.75 13.82
C GLU A 124 15.34 36.68 14.97
N THR A 125 14.68 36.15 15.99
CA THR A 125 14.32 36.93 17.19
C THR A 125 15.58 37.42 17.93
N ALA A 126 16.61 36.58 18.06
CA ALA A 126 17.87 36.98 18.67
C ALA A 126 18.56 38.09 17.86
N ALA A 127 18.65 37.95 16.53
CA ALA A 127 19.24 38.95 15.66
C ALA A 127 18.47 40.29 15.70
N ARG A 128 17.13 40.25 15.77
CA ARG A 128 16.32 41.45 15.97
C ARG A 128 16.64 42.12 17.32
N ASN A 129 16.70 41.34 18.40
CA ASN A 129 17.04 41.87 19.73
C ASN A 129 18.43 42.49 19.76
N GLU A 130 19.43 41.84 19.15
CA GLU A 130 20.79 42.39 19.03
C GLU A 130 20.78 43.71 18.26
N ALA A 131 20.06 43.79 17.14
CA ALA A 131 19.92 45.02 16.37
C ALA A 131 19.21 46.15 17.14
N PHE A 132 18.20 45.81 17.95
CA PHE A 132 17.56 46.80 18.84
C PHE A 132 18.53 47.32 19.90
N LEU A 133 19.32 46.43 20.52
CA LEU A 133 20.30 46.82 21.53
C LEU A 133 21.42 47.70 20.95
N SER A 134 21.91 47.41 19.75
CA SER A 134 22.94 48.24 19.11
C SER A 134 22.44 49.66 18.84
N ILE A 135 21.20 49.81 18.35
CA ILE A 135 20.58 51.13 18.14
C ILE A 135 20.43 51.87 19.47
N TRP A 136 19.98 51.18 20.52
CA TRP A 136 19.79 51.80 21.83
C TRP A 136 21.11 52.27 22.47
N ILE A 137 22.18 51.49 22.33
CA ILE A 137 23.52 51.87 22.81
C ILE A 137 24.04 53.09 22.03
N GLU A 138 23.92 53.09 20.71
CA GLU A 138 24.37 54.20 19.85
C GLU A 138 23.61 55.50 20.17
N ASP A 139 22.31 55.44 20.48
CA ASP A 139 21.51 56.60 20.90
C ASP A 139 21.94 57.13 22.29
N GLN A 140 22.32 56.25 23.22
CA GLN A 140 22.88 56.65 24.52
C GLN A 140 24.28 57.28 24.41
N GLU A 141 25.08 56.85 23.44
CA GLU A 141 26.42 57.38 23.18
C GLU A 141 26.39 58.72 22.44
N ASN A 142 25.43 58.94 21.53
CA ASN A 142 25.26 60.19 20.79
C ASN A 142 24.45 61.27 21.55
N GLY A 143 23.75 60.90 22.62
CA GLY A 143 22.94 61.80 23.46
C GLY A 143 23.69 62.47 24.62
N ARG A 144 25.02 62.34 24.70
CA ARG A 144 25.91 63.06 25.64
C ARG A 144 26.82 64.03 24.89
#